data_AF-A0A919P2G3-F1
#
_entry.id   AF-A0A919P2G3-F1
#
_cell.length_a   1.000
_cell.length_b   1.000
_cell.length_c   1.000
_cell.angle_alpha   90.00
_cell.angle_beta   90.00
_cell.angle_gamma   90.00
#
_symmetry.space_group_name_H-M   'P 1'
#
loop_
_entity.id
_entity.type
_entity.pdbx_description
1 polymer ?
#
loop_
_entity_poly.entity_id
_entity_poly.type
_entity_poly.pdbx_seq_one_letter_code
_entity_poly.pdbx_strand_id
1 'polypeptide(L)'
;MSERVGRGKGVGMDVQRVVVVPGGARVTRVTDAGVVEVPLRVELRLDDLAEALARVLGATGTVADDNAPAPGAGTLVVGSVDVLDDLAGSGADMGWVVGLTLPRLRAVRVTSAFGLAAGVDSDVMHAWADEGGGEGGGGGGGGGDAIYGRTDVRLPRPAVVADDPLDAFGAYARITLPGVTDLPTLLATYLTATP
;
A
#
# COMPACT_ATOMS: atom_id res chain seq x y z
N MET A 1 -44.10 -7.04 -13.58
CA MET A 1 -43.50 -6.59 -12.30
C MET A 1 -42.01 -6.83 -12.41
N SER A 2 -41.24 -5.80 -12.75
CA SER A 2 -39.78 -5.89 -12.82
C SER A 2 -39.22 -5.41 -11.48
N GLU A 3 -38.69 -6.35 -10.69
CA GLU A 3 -37.86 -6.03 -9.54
C GLU A 3 -36.60 -5.29 -10.01
N ARG A 4 -36.51 -4.01 -9.65
CA ARG A 4 -35.25 -3.28 -9.72
C ARG A 4 -34.39 -3.79 -8.57
N VAL A 5 -33.47 -4.70 -8.90
CA VAL A 5 -32.35 -5.08 -8.03
C VAL A 5 -31.59 -3.80 -7.70
N GLY A 6 -31.66 -3.37 -6.44
CA GLY A 6 -30.87 -2.27 -5.92
C GLY A 6 -29.40 -2.64 -6.04
N ARG A 7 -28.68 -1.92 -6.92
CA ARG A 7 -27.21 -1.89 -6.90
C ARG A 7 -26.80 -1.37 -5.53
N GLY A 8 -26.34 -2.26 -4.66
CA GLY A 8 -25.67 -1.88 -3.42
C GLY A 8 -24.54 -0.93 -3.78
N LYS A 9 -24.62 0.31 -3.30
CA LYS A 9 -23.55 1.28 -3.38
C LYS A 9 -22.43 0.70 -2.50
N GLY A 10 -21.40 0.10 -3.11
CA GLY A 10 -20.22 -0.34 -2.37
C GLY A 10 -19.71 0.87 -1.59
N VAL A 11 -19.72 0.78 -0.27
CA VAL A 11 -19.30 1.86 0.62
C VAL A 11 -17.78 1.75 0.69
N GLY A 12 -17.12 2.25 -0.34
CA GLY A 12 -15.65 2.32 -0.34
C GLY A 12 -15.13 3.01 0.93
N MET A 13 -13.92 2.65 1.34
CA MET A 13 -13.25 3.30 2.47
C MET A 13 -13.18 4.83 2.26
N ASP A 14 -13.82 5.61 3.13
CA ASP A 14 -13.80 7.07 3.10
C ASP A 14 -12.54 7.58 3.80
N VAL A 15 -11.42 7.65 3.07
CA VAL A 15 -10.13 8.10 3.60
C VAL A 15 -10.08 9.63 3.62
N GLN A 16 -9.91 10.20 4.80
CA GLN A 16 -9.78 11.65 5.03
C GLN A 16 -8.34 12.04 5.34
N ARG A 17 -7.57 11.11 5.89
CA ARG A 17 -6.17 11.30 6.30
C ARG A 17 -5.34 10.08 5.97
N VAL A 18 -4.16 10.32 5.39
CA VAL A 18 -3.10 9.32 5.17
C VAL A 18 -1.93 9.68 6.07
N VAL A 19 -1.48 8.72 6.88
CA VAL A 19 -0.29 8.89 7.72
C VAL A 19 0.71 7.80 7.42
N VAL A 20 1.86 8.19 6.86
CA VAL A 20 2.98 7.28 6.60
C VAL A 20 3.90 7.25 7.83
N VAL A 21 4.28 6.07 8.28
CA VAL A 21 5.06 5.85 9.50
C VAL A 21 6.24 4.94 9.18
N PRO A 22 7.48 5.47 9.08
CA PRO A 22 8.67 4.66 8.77
C PRO A 22 9.16 3.82 9.95
N GLY A 23 8.76 4.14 11.18
CA GLY A 23 9.19 3.43 12.40
C GLY A 23 10.65 3.72 12.79
N GLY A 24 11.14 4.94 12.55
CA GLY A 24 12.52 5.35 12.89
C GLY A 24 13.66 4.64 12.14
N ALA A 25 13.34 3.74 11.20
CA ALA A 25 14.33 2.95 10.48
C ALA A 25 15.34 3.81 9.69
N ARG A 26 16.58 3.33 9.62
CA ARG A 26 17.68 3.95 8.86
C ARG A 26 18.29 2.92 7.92
N VAL A 27 18.82 3.40 6.80
CA VAL A 27 19.50 2.57 5.82
C VAL A 27 20.89 3.11 5.54
N THR A 28 21.78 2.19 5.21
CA THR A 28 23.16 2.50 4.87
C THR A 28 23.29 2.65 3.37
N ARG A 29 23.65 3.85 2.91
CA ARG A 29 23.92 4.14 1.50
C ARG A 29 25.41 4.14 1.24
N VAL A 30 25.83 3.34 0.27
CA VAL A 30 27.19 3.35 -0.24
C VAL A 30 27.25 4.35 -1.39
N THR A 31 28.04 5.40 -1.23
CA THR A 31 28.26 6.45 -2.25
C THR A 31 29.73 6.48 -2.63
N ASP A 32 30.06 7.21 -3.71
CA ASP A 32 31.45 7.44 -4.10
C ASP A 32 32.26 8.19 -3.02
N ALA A 33 31.57 8.96 -2.15
CA ALA A 33 32.17 9.66 -1.02
C ALA A 33 32.32 8.79 0.25
N GLY A 34 31.84 7.55 0.21
CA GLY A 34 31.86 6.60 1.32
C GLY A 34 30.48 6.15 1.77
N VAL A 35 30.44 5.58 2.97
CA VAL A 35 29.24 4.99 3.58
C VAL A 35 28.53 6.03 4.44
N VAL A 36 27.25 6.28 4.17
CA VAL A 36 26.44 7.27 4.88
C VAL A 36 25.12 6.62 5.34
N GLU A 37 24.71 6.86 6.58
CA GLU A 37 23.39 6.45 7.06
C GLU A 37 22.34 7.53 6.78
N VAL A 38 21.26 7.14 6.11
CA VAL A 38 20.13 8.01 5.80
C VAL A 38 18.82 7.47 6.40
N PRO A 39 17.89 8.32 6.85
CA PRO A 39 16.58 7.87 7.31
C PRO A 39 15.81 7.16 6.19
N LEU A 40 15.06 6.10 6.51
CA LEU A 40 14.24 5.38 5.53
C LEU A 40 13.21 6.29 4.85
N ARG A 41 12.67 7.26 5.60
CA ARG A 41 11.78 8.32 5.09
C ARG A 41 12.37 9.03 3.87
N VAL A 42 13.66 9.34 3.91
CA VAL A 42 14.36 10.05 2.84
C VAL A 42 14.67 9.08 1.69
N GLU A 43 15.22 7.91 2.00
CA GLU A 43 15.56 6.91 0.98
C GLU A 43 14.35 6.51 0.13
N LEU A 44 13.23 6.19 0.78
CA LEU A 44 12.01 5.74 0.11
C LEU A 44 11.08 6.90 -0.27
N ARG A 45 11.51 8.15 -0.10
CA ARG A 45 10.73 9.35 -0.43
C ARG A 45 9.30 9.32 0.12
N LEU A 46 9.17 8.94 1.39
CA LEU A 46 7.87 8.68 2.01
C LEU A 46 7.00 9.94 2.13
N ASP A 47 7.62 11.13 2.15
CA ASP A 47 6.91 12.40 2.04
C ASP A 47 6.16 12.52 0.72
N ASP A 48 6.83 12.22 -0.39
CA ASP A 48 6.24 12.26 -1.74
C ASP A 48 5.14 11.20 -1.88
N LEU A 49 5.34 10.02 -1.27
CA LEU A 49 4.33 8.96 -1.25
C LEU A 49 3.07 9.43 -0.50
N ALA A 50 3.26 10.02 0.68
CA ALA A 50 2.15 10.52 1.50
C ALA A 50 1.37 11.62 0.76
N GLU A 51 2.08 12.55 0.12
CA GLU A 51 1.47 13.62 -0.65
C GLU A 51 0.72 13.09 -1.89
N ALA A 52 1.36 12.23 -2.69
CA ALA A 52 0.77 11.68 -3.90
C ALA A 52 -0.47 10.84 -3.59
N LEU A 53 -0.39 9.95 -2.58
CA LEU A 53 -1.51 9.11 -2.19
C LEU A 53 -2.68 9.95 -1.64
N ALA A 54 -2.39 10.94 -0.81
CA ALA A 54 -3.39 11.86 -0.28
C ALA A 54 -4.07 12.67 -1.40
N ARG A 55 -3.31 13.13 -2.39
CA ARG A 55 -3.84 13.85 -3.56
C ARG A 55 -4.84 12.99 -4.34
N VAL A 56 -4.49 11.74 -4.64
CA VAL A 56 -5.37 10.82 -5.40
C VAL A 56 -6.62 10.45 -4.60
N LEU A 57 -6.49 10.30 -3.28
CA LEU A 57 -7.61 9.97 -2.39
C LEU A 57 -8.48 11.19 -2.00
N GLY A 58 -8.05 12.43 -2.28
CA GLY A 58 -8.72 13.63 -1.78
C GLY A 58 -8.60 13.82 -0.27
N ALA A 59 -7.50 13.35 0.33
CA ALA A 59 -7.22 13.33 1.76
C ALA A 59 -6.07 14.29 2.14
N THR A 60 -5.74 14.40 3.43
CA THR A 60 -4.50 15.03 3.89
C THR A 60 -3.39 13.99 4.10
N GLY A 61 -2.20 14.22 3.54
CA GLY A 61 -1.04 13.32 3.67
C GLY A 61 0.00 13.87 4.64
N THR A 62 0.49 13.02 5.55
CA THR A 62 1.55 13.38 6.50
C THR A 62 2.49 12.19 6.74
N VAL A 63 3.72 12.48 7.15
CA VAL A 63 4.66 11.46 7.66
C VAL A 63 4.86 11.70 9.16
N ALA A 64 4.77 10.65 9.96
CA ALA A 64 5.03 10.67 11.40
C ALA A 64 6.19 9.71 11.72
N ASP A 65 7.26 10.21 12.34
CA ASP A 65 8.51 9.43 12.41
C ASP A 65 8.44 8.23 13.37
N ASP A 66 7.74 8.36 14.50
CA ASP A 66 7.80 7.36 15.59
C ASP A 66 6.45 6.80 16.06
N ASN A 67 5.38 7.58 16.05
CA ASN A 67 4.09 7.14 16.61
C ASN A 67 3.01 7.07 15.53
N ALA A 68 2.58 5.85 15.23
CA ALA A 68 1.43 5.64 14.37
C ALA A 68 0.15 6.12 15.07
N PRO A 69 -0.69 6.92 14.39
CA PRO A 69 -2.01 7.23 14.92
C PRO A 69 -2.90 5.97 14.89
N ALA A 70 -4.00 5.99 15.64
CA ALA A 70 -5.00 4.94 15.56
C ALA A 70 -5.59 4.86 14.13
N PRO A 71 -5.51 3.72 13.44
CA PRO A 71 -6.18 3.50 12.16
C PRO A 71 -7.71 3.51 12.32
N GLY A 72 -8.43 3.89 11.27
CA GLY A 72 -9.89 3.93 11.25
C GLY A 72 -10.49 5.34 11.27
N ALA A 73 -11.82 5.42 11.19
CA ALA A 73 -12.59 6.68 11.17
C ALA A 73 -12.05 7.72 10.16
N GLY A 74 -11.62 7.26 8.98
CA GLY A 74 -11.05 8.10 7.94
C GLY A 74 -9.52 8.25 7.98
N THR A 75 -8.83 7.64 8.94
CA THR A 75 -7.36 7.62 9.01
C THR A 75 -6.82 6.31 8.47
N LEU A 76 -6.15 6.38 7.32
CA LEU A 76 -5.34 5.30 6.75
C LEU A 76 -3.91 5.42 7.28
N VAL A 77 -3.38 4.33 7.81
CA VAL A 77 -1.98 4.25 8.25
C VAL A 77 -1.18 3.42 7.26
N VAL A 78 -0.01 3.91 6.86
CA VAL A 78 0.89 3.26 5.91
C VAL A 78 2.23 3.07 6.61
N GLY A 79 2.66 1.83 6.84
CA GLY A 79 3.82 1.58 7.71
C GLY A 79 4.65 0.36 7.34
N SER A 80 5.89 0.33 7.84
CA SER A 80 6.78 -0.84 7.75
C SER A 80 6.30 -1.97 8.64
N VAL A 81 6.90 -3.17 8.51
CA VAL A 81 6.53 -4.35 9.30
C VAL A 81 6.57 -4.10 10.81
N ASP A 82 7.59 -3.38 11.30
CA ASP A 82 7.71 -3.09 12.73
C ASP A 82 6.52 -2.26 13.25
N VAL A 83 6.04 -1.31 12.44
CA VAL A 83 4.83 -0.52 12.75
C VAL A 83 3.58 -1.40 12.74
N LEU A 84 3.51 -2.42 11.87
CA LEU A 84 2.38 -3.35 11.83
C LEU A 84 2.28 -4.18 13.11
N ASP A 85 3.41 -4.68 13.62
CA ASP A 85 3.46 -5.47 14.85
C ASP A 85 2.97 -4.65 16.06
N ASP A 86 3.42 -3.41 16.18
CA ASP A 86 2.98 -2.50 17.25
C ASP A 86 1.48 -2.19 17.16
N LEU A 87 0.98 -1.89 15.97
CA LEU A 87 -0.44 -1.63 15.75
C LEU A 87 -1.31 -2.85 16.05
N ALA A 88 -0.90 -4.03 15.58
CA ALA A 88 -1.61 -5.28 15.85
C ALA A 88 -1.63 -5.60 17.35
N GLY A 89 -0.51 -5.42 18.05
CA GLY A 89 -0.43 -5.59 19.50
C GLY A 89 -1.32 -4.63 20.28
N SER A 90 -1.61 -3.45 19.73
CA SER A 90 -2.53 -2.46 20.32
C SER A 90 -4.02 -2.76 20.10
N GLY A 91 -4.35 -3.74 19.23
CA GLY A 91 -5.74 -4.04 18.85
C GLY A 91 -6.33 -3.08 17.82
N ALA A 92 -5.48 -2.42 17.02
CA ALA A 92 -5.91 -1.52 15.96
C ALA A 92 -6.75 -2.23 14.89
N ASP A 93 -7.61 -1.47 14.20
CA ASP A 93 -8.32 -1.97 13.01
C ASP A 93 -7.36 -2.04 11.82
N MET A 94 -6.75 -3.21 11.64
CA MET A 94 -5.77 -3.46 10.58
C MET A 94 -6.38 -3.35 9.16
N GLY A 95 -7.71 -3.36 9.05
CA GLY A 95 -8.40 -3.08 7.79
C GLY A 95 -8.17 -1.67 7.26
N TRP A 96 -7.61 -0.76 8.07
CA TRP A 96 -7.20 0.61 7.70
C TRP A 96 -5.68 0.78 7.60
N VAL A 97 -4.93 -0.32 7.48
CA VAL A 97 -3.47 -0.31 7.47
C VAL A 97 -2.92 -0.85 6.15
N VAL A 98 -1.96 -0.13 5.57
CA VAL A 98 -1.16 -0.59 4.42
C VAL A 98 0.25 -0.93 4.89
N GLY A 99 0.69 -2.15 4.64
CA GLY A 99 2.07 -2.57 4.90
C GLY A 99 2.99 -2.20 3.75
N LEU A 100 4.11 -1.53 4.03
CA LEU A 100 5.17 -1.22 3.07
C LEU A 100 6.37 -2.14 3.21
N THR A 101 7.16 -2.23 2.14
CA THR A 101 8.45 -2.94 2.10
C THR A 101 8.36 -4.41 2.51
N LEU A 102 7.22 -5.04 2.24
CA LEU A 102 7.02 -6.45 2.58
C LEU A 102 7.96 -7.32 1.72
N PRO A 103 8.61 -8.35 2.27
CA PRO A 103 9.39 -9.28 1.45
C PRO A 103 8.45 -9.99 0.47
N ARG A 104 8.72 -9.90 -0.84
CA ARG A 104 7.84 -10.42 -1.91
C ARG A 104 7.27 -11.80 -1.62
N LEU A 105 8.12 -12.76 -1.29
CA LEU A 105 7.75 -14.17 -1.01
C LEU A 105 6.83 -14.34 0.22
N ARG A 106 6.69 -13.31 1.05
CA ARG A 106 5.85 -13.29 2.25
C ARG A 106 4.74 -12.26 2.19
N ALA A 107 4.75 -11.35 1.21
CA ALA A 107 3.88 -10.18 1.19
C ALA A 107 2.39 -10.57 1.26
N VAL A 108 1.92 -11.52 0.44
CA VAL A 108 0.53 -12.00 0.49
C VAL A 108 0.17 -12.64 1.83
N ARG A 109 1.09 -13.39 2.43
CA ARG A 109 0.88 -14.08 3.71
C ARG A 109 0.84 -13.11 4.87
N VAL A 110 1.75 -12.14 4.90
CA VAL A 110 1.78 -11.07 5.92
C VAL A 110 0.50 -10.24 5.81
N THR A 111 0.15 -9.80 4.60
CA THR A 111 -1.08 -9.03 4.34
C THR A 111 -2.32 -9.78 4.85
N SER A 112 -2.42 -11.08 4.54
CA SER A 112 -3.52 -11.91 5.02
C SER A 112 -3.50 -12.17 6.53
N ALA A 113 -2.32 -12.36 7.13
CA ALA A 113 -2.18 -12.71 8.54
C ALA A 113 -2.59 -11.56 9.46
N PHE A 114 -2.23 -10.33 9.09
CA PHE A 114 -2.63 -9.13 9.82
C PHE A 114 -4.03 -8.62 9.41
N GLY A 115 -4.60 -9.12 8.32
CA GLY A 115 -5.86 -8.60 7.79
C GLY A 115 -5.72 -7.16 7.29
N LEU A 116 -4.59 -6.84 6.64
CA LEU A 116 -4.30 -5.50 6.15
C LEU A 116 -5.30 -5.06 5.08
N ALA A 117 -5.42 -3.74 4.91
CA ALA A 117 -6.09 -3.15 3.76
C ALA A 117 -5.36 -3.56 2.47
N ALA A 118 -4.04 -3.36 2.45
CA ALA A 118 -3.15 -3.74 1.36
C ALA A 118 -1.71 -3.96 1.86
N GLY A 119 -0.89 -4.58 1.02
CA GLY A 119 0.55 -4.71 1.19
C GLY A 119 1.28 -4.29 -0.08
N VAL A 120 2.45 -3.69 0.07
CA VAL A 120 3.38 -3.33 -1.01
C VAL A 120 4.70 -4.02 -0.73
N ASP A 121 5.23 -4.75 -1.70
CA ASP A 121 6.53 -5.37 -1.52
C ASP A 121 7.69 -4.37 -1.67
N SER A 122 8.86 -4.76 -1.17
CA SER A 122 10.08 -3.94 -1.21
C SER A 122 10.45 -3.50 -2.63
N ASP A 123 10.35 -4.40 -3.60
CA ASP A 123 10.85 -4.16 -4.95
C ASP A 123 9.99 -3.11 -5.65
N VAL A 124 8.66 -3.20 -5.50
CA VAL A 124 7.72 -2.19 -6.01
C VAL A 124 7.96 -0.83 -5.34
N MET A 125 8.17 -0.81 -4.02
CA MET A 125 8.41 0.44 -3.29
C MET A 125 9.72 1.12 -3.71
N HIS A 126 10.79 0.35 -3.85
CA HIS A 126 12.11 0.86 -4.28
C HIS A 126 12.08 1.34 -5.73
N ALA A 127 11.48 0.57 -6.65
CA ALA A 127 11.35 0.98 -8.04
C ALA A 127 10.62 2.34 -8.16
N TRP A 128 9.50 2.49 -7.45
CA TRP A 128 8.76 3.76 -7.44
C TRP A 128 9.60 4.93 -6.89
N ALA A 129 10.35 4.72 -5.81
CA ALA A 129 11.18 5.77 -5.22
C ALA A 129 12.33 6.21 -6.15
N ASP A 130 12.97 5.24 -6.82
CA ASP A 130 14.09 5.44 -7.75
C ASP A 130 13.67 6.16 -9.03
N GLU A 131 12.46 5.88 -9.54
CA GLU A 131 11.93 6.44 -10.80
C GLU A 131 11.50 7.91 -10.72
N GLY A 132 11.69 8.57 -9.58
CA GLY A 132 11.36 9.99 -9.47
C GLY A 132 10.00 10.28 -8.81
N GLY A 133 9.22 9.27 -8.43
CA GLY A 133 7.98 9.44 -7.67
C GLY A 133 6.86 10.19 -8.41
N GLY A 134 7.00 10.43 -9.72
CA GLY A 134 6.02 11.18 -10.49
C GLY A 134 6.20 11.08 -12.01
N GLU A 135 5.14 10.60 -12.67
CA GLU A 135 4.78 10.80 -14.09
C GLU A 135 5.66 10.24 -15.22
N GLY A 136 6.77 9.54 -14.96
CA GLY A 136 7.54 9.02 -16.09
C GLY A 136 8.55 7.94 -15.77
N GLY A 137 8.16 6.68 -15.97
CA GLY A 137 9.13 5.60 -16.09
C GLY A 137 8.48 4.24 -15.98
N GLY A 138 8.13 3.63 -17.11
CA GLY A 138 7.98 2.17 -17.14
C GLY A 138 9.37 1.55 -17.08
N GLY A 139 9.77 1.02 -15.92
CA GLY A 139 11.06 0.36 -15.71
C GLY A 139 10.99 -1.16 -15.65
N GLY A 140 10.83 -1.81 -16.80
CA GLY A 140 11.45 -3.10 -17.16
C GLY A 140 11.50 -4.24 -16.13
N GLY A 141 10.42 -5.02 -16.03
CA GLY A 141 10.44 -6.25 -15.23
C GLY A 141 9.25 -7.20 -15.39
N GLY A 142 8.59 -7.26 -16.54
CA GLY A 142 7.65 -8.35 -16.92
C GLY A 142 6.35 -8.51 -16.12
N GLY A 143 6.21 -7.91 -14.94
CA GLY A 143 4.97 -7.90 -14.17
C GLY A 143 4.80 -6.52 -13.55
N GLY A 144 3.92 -5.71 -14.12
CA GLY A 144 3.68 -4.33 -13.67
C GLY A 144 3.37 -4.21 -12.17
N ASP A 145 3.41 -2.98 -11.68
CA ASP A 145 3.14 -2.62 -10.29
C ASP A 145 1.96 -3.41 -9.73
N ALA A 146 2.20 -3.98 -8.55
CA ALA A 146 1.26 -4.84 -7.89
C ALA A 146 1.18 -4.50 -6.42
N ILE A 147 0.02 -4.79 -5.86
CA ILE A 147 -0.23 -4.75 -4.44
C ILE A 147 -0.75 -6.10 -4.00
N TYR A 148 -0.63 -6.41 -2.73
CA TYR A 148 -1.21 -7.59 -2.12
C TYR A 148 -2.46 -7.16 -1.37
N GLY A 149 -3.59 -7.78 -1.67
CA GLY A 149 -4.88 -7.31 -1.18
C GLY A 149 -5.97 -8.36 -1.29
N ARG A 150 -7.17 -8.05 -0.81
CA ARG A 150 -8.34 -8.91 -0.86
C ARG A 150 -8.80 -9.10 -2.31
N THR A 151 -9.13 -10.35 -2.63
CA THR A 151 -9.53 -10.77 -3.98
C THR A 151 -10.94 -10.35 -4.38
N ASP A 152 -11.79 -9.96 -3.43
CA ASP A 152 -13.16 -9.50 -3.69
C ASP A 152 -13.22 -8.13 -4.39
N VAL A 153 -12.12 -7.36 -4.38
CA VAL A 153 -11.95 -6.13 -5.17
C VAL A 153 -12.07 -6.36 -6.69
N ARG A 154 -11.94 -7.60 -7.17
CA ARG A 154 -12.19 -7.94 -8.60
C ARG A 154 -13.66 -7.79 -9.02
N LEU A 155 -14.60 -7.75 -8.08
CA LEU A 155 -16.03 -7.66 -8.37
C LEU A 155 -16.44 -6.29 -8.92
N PRO A 156 -15.93 -5.15 -8.41
CA PRO A 156 -16.23 -3.83 -8.96
C PRO A 156 -15.41 -3.41 -10.20
N ARG A 157 -14.26 -4.02 -10.51
CA ARG A 157 -13.31 -3.52 -11.55
C ARG A 157 -12.51 -4.64 -12.24
N PRO A 158 -11.95 -4.39 -13.44
CA PRO A 158 -11.07 -5.35 -14.14
C PRO A 158 -9.69 -5.43 -13.45
N ALA A 159 -9.65 -6.01 -12.25
CA ALA A 159 -8.42 -6.34 -11.55
C ALA A 159 -7.94 -7.73 -12.00
N VAL A 160 -6.64 -7.87 -12.23
CA VAL A 160 -6.02 -9.18 -12.44
C VAL A 160 -5.54 -9.68 -11.10
N VAL A 161 -6.06 -10.82 -10.68
CA VAL A 161 -5.74 -11.48 -9.41
C VAL A 161 -4.86 -12.68 -9.72
N ALA A 162 -3.67 -12.74 -9.13
CA ALA A 162 -2.80 -13.87 -9.28
C ALA A 162 -3.42 -15.14 -8.67
N ASP A 163 -3.18 -16.28 -9.32
CA ASP A 163 -3.60 -17.62 -8.88
C ASP A 163 -2.42 -18.50 -8.45
N ASP A 164 -1.18 -18.03 -8.66
CA ASP A 164 0.04 -18.71 -8.21
C ASP A 164 0.06 -18.83 -6.66
N PRO A 165 0.36 -20.01 -6.09
CA PRO A 165 0.43 -20.21 -4.64
C PRO A 165 1.45 -19.33 -3.88
N LEU A 166 2.43 -18.73 -4.57
CA LEU A 166 3.35 -17.76 -4.01
C LEU A 166 2.72 -16.37 -3.89
N ASP A 167 1.80 -16.06 -4.79
CA ASP A 167 1.14 -14.75 -4.92
C ASP A 167 -0.31 -14.78 -4.42
N ALA A 168 -0.86 -15.92 -4.00
CA ALA A 168 -2.22 -16.07 -3.49
C ALA A 168 -2.26 -16.84 -2.17
N PHE A 169 -3.02 -16.33 -1.20
CA PHE A 169 -3.22 -16.99 0.09
C PHE A 169 -4.57 -16.61 0.72
N GLY A 170 -5.43 -17.60 0.92
CA GLY A 170 -6.75 -17.39 1.52
C GLY A 170 -7.60 -16.43 0.67
N ALA A 171 -8.10 -15.36 1.29
CA ALA A 171 -8.88 -14.32 0.62
C ALA A 171 -8.01 -13.24 -0.06
N TYR A 172 -6.69 -13.34 0.04
CA TYR A 172 -5.72 -12.36 -0.45
C TYR A 172 -4.92 -12.88 -1.64
N ALA A 173 -4.51 -11.97 -2.51
CA ALA A 173 -3.59 -12.26 -3.59
C ALA A 173 -2.82 -11.00 -4.04
N ARG A 174 -1.82 -11.21 -4.89
CA ARG A 174 -1.19 -10.17 -5.70
C ARG A 174 -2.21 -9.71 -6.74
N ILE A 175 -2.40 -8.40 -6.80
CA ILE A 175 -3.40 -7.72 -7.62
C ILE A 175 -2.69 -6.69 -8.48
N THR A 176 -2.98 -6.72 -9.78
CA THR A 176 -2.59 -5.66 -10.72
C THR A 176 -3.83 -5.04 -11.33
N LEU A 177 -3.74 -3.75 -11.63
CA LEU A 177 -4.80 -3.00 -12.31
C LEU A 177 -4.29 -2.56 -13.69
N PRO A 178 -4.70 -3.23 -14.78
CA PRO A 178 -4.27 -2.88 -16.13
C PRO A 178 -4.52 -1.41 -16.44
N GLY A 179 -3.50 -0.72 -16.94
CA GLY A 179 -3.56 0.71 -17.27
C GLY A 179 -3.25 1.66 -16.10
N VAL A 180 -3.03 1.14 -14.90
CA VAL A 180 -2.47 1.90 -13.77
C VAL A 180 -1.00 1.52 -13.64
N THR A 181 -0.13 2.52 -13.69
CA THR A 181 1.34 2.31 -13.79
C THR A 181 2.11 3.09 -12.74
N ASP A 182 1.44 3.62 -11.73
CA ASP A 182 2.07 4.28 -10.59
C ASP A 182 1.49 3.75 -9.28
N LEU A 183 2.38 3.55 -8.31
CA LEU A 183 2.04 2.97 -7.01
C LEU A 183 0.96 3.77 -6.24
N PRO A 184 1.01 5.11 -6.11
CA PRO A 184 -0.02 5.86 -5.39
C PRO A 184 -1.41 5.69 -6.00
N THR A 185 -1.53 5.78 -7.33
CA THR A 185 -2.81 5.56 -8.01
C THR A 185 -3.27 4.11 -7.90
N LEU A 186 -2.36 3.14 -8.00
CA LEU A 186 -2.69 1.73 -7.82
C LEU A 186 -3.28 1.46 -6.43
N LEU A 187 -2.62 1.94 -5.38
CA LEU A 187 -3.10 1.83 -3.99
C LEU A 187 -4.45 2.53 -3.82
N ALA A 188 -4.57 3.80 -4.21
CA ALA A 188 -5.80 4.55 -4.06
C ALA A 188 -6.99 3.90 -4.81
N THR A 189 -6.73 3.42 -6.02
CA THR A 189 -7.73 2.76 -6.86
C THR A 189 -8.23 1.47 -6.22
N TYR A 190 -7.33 0.69 -5.62
CA TYR A 190 -7.70 -0.53 -4.90
C TYR A 190 -8.43 -0.24 -3.58
N LEU A 191 -7.92 0.70 -2.77
CA LEU A 191 -8.50 1.03 -1.47
C LEU A 191 -9.94 1.56 -1.59
N THR A 192 -10.19 2.40 -2.59
CA THR A 192 -11.55 2.92 -2.88
C THR A 192 -12.51 1.88 -3.45
N ALA A 193 -11.99 0.75 -3.95
CA ALA A 193 -12.78 -0.36 -4.45
C ALA A 193 -13.05 -1.43 -3.38
N THR A 194 -12.39 -1.35 -2.22
CA THR A 194 -12.61 -2.25 -1.08
C THR A 194 -13.92 -1.85 -0.39
N PRO A 195 -14.86 -2.79 -0.17
CA PRO A 195 -16.20 -2.51 0.38
C PRO A 195 -16.21 -2.22 1.88
#